data_AF-A0A5E4LRX4-F1
#
_entry.id   AF-A0A5E4LRX4-F1
#
_cell.length_a   1.000
_cell.length_b   1.000
_cell.length_c   1.000
_cell.angle_alpha   90.00
_cell.angle_beta   90.00
_cell.angle_gamma   90.00
#
_symmetry.space_group_name_H-M   'P 1'
#
loop_
_entity.id
_entity.type
_entity.pdbx_description
1 polymer ?
#
loop_
_entity_poly.entity_id
_entity_poly.type
_entity_poly.pdbx_seq_one_letter_code
_entity_poly.pdbx_strand_id
1 'polypeptide(L)'
;MEAFYVISAIGLAYALISIAITKRFGNRERVQQIQKEMQEITKKQQDAIKNGNEKDMDRANSDSGRIPALLKESMILQFKPLIFLLPFLLILPAIAKWLYPDFIITLPFQLPIFIQHFERFPNWRAEFGAVGWFWLAFLFSSLLAQGIVGQMQKRTANKAKEKAAASAPASSDSAPGQAAPTETDAQPKQA
;
A
#
# COMPACT_ATOMS: atom_id res chain seq x y z
N MET A 1 -26.02 6.20 -23.00
CA MET A 1 -24.77 5.45 -23.30
C MET A 1 -23.55 6.36 -23.23
N GLU A 2 -23.55 7.52 -23.89
CA GLU A 2 -22.40 8.45 -23.88
C GLU A 2 -21.96 8.90 -22.49
N ALA A 3 -22.90 9.32 -21.62
CA ALA A 3 -22.61 9.74 -20.25
C ALA A 3 -21.87 8.67 -19.42
N PHE A 4 -22.19 7.40 -19.64
CA PHE A 4 -21.52 6.28 -18.98
C PHE A 4 -20.03 6.21 -19.35
N TYR A 5 -19.72 6.30 -20.64
CA TYR A 5 -18.33 6.22 -21.12
C TYR A 5 -17.52 7.44 -20.67
N VAL A 6 -18.10 8.64 -20.74
CA VAL A 6 -17.44 9.88 -20.33
C VAL A 6 -17.14 9.87 -18.84
N ILE A 7 -18.11 9.56 -17.98
CA ILE A 7 -17.90 9.54 -16.52
C ILE A 7 -16.87 8.46 -16.14
N SER A 8 -16.94 7.29 -16.80
CA SER A 8 -15.98 6.21 -16.56
C SER A 8 -14.56 6.58 -17.01
N ALA A 9 -14.41 7.23 -18.17
CA ALA A 9 -13.13 7.70 -18.66
C ALA A 9 -12.52 8.77 -17.75
N ILE A 10 -13.33 9.69 -17.23
CA ILE A 10 -12.91 10.69 -16.25
C ILE A 10 -12.45 10.02 -14.95
N GLY A 11 -13.21 9.04 -14.43
CA GLY A 11 -12.82 8.29 -13.23
C GLY A 11 -11.51 7.53 -13.41
N LEU A 12 -11.30 6.91 -14.57
CA LEU A 12 -10.06 6.22 -14.92
C LEU A 12 -8.88 7.19 -15.05
N ALA A 13 -9.07 8.31 -15.77
CA ALA A 13 -8.05 9.34 -15.91
C ALA A 13 -7.65 9.91 -14.55
N TYR A 14 -8.61 10.19 -13.68
CA TYR A 14 -8.36 10.65 -12.32
C TYR A 14 -7.60 9.59 -11.50
N ALA A 15 -7.96 8.31 -11.60
CA ALA A 15 -7.19 7.23 -10.96
C ALA A 15 -5.73 7.21 -11.41
N LEU A 16 -5.46 7.32 -12.71
CA LEU A 16 -4.08 7.37 -13.24
C LEU A 16 -3.33 8.61 -12.77
N ILE A 17 -3.96 9.78 -12.79
CA ILE A 17 -3.38 11.03 -12.28
C ILE A 17 -3.07 10.90 -10.79
N SER A 18 -3.97 10.30 -10.01
CA SER A 18 -3.77 10.10 -8.57
C SER A 18 -2.56 9.24 -8.25
N ILE A 19 -2.33 8.21 -9.05
CA ILE A 19 -1.15 7.35 -8.92
C ILE A 19 0.11 8.13 -9.30
N ALA A 20 0.06 8.91 -10.39
CA ALA A 20 1.18 9.74 -10.82
C ALA A 20 1.57 10.78 -9.76
N ILE A 21 0.59 11.49 -9.19
CA ILE A 21 0.78 12.46 -8.11
C ILE A 21 1.36 11.75 -6.88
N THR A 22 0.77 10.62 -6.47
CA THR A 22 1.25 9.86 -5.31
C THR A 22 2.67 9.35 -5.51
N LYS A 23 3.03 8.91 -6.72
CA LYS A 23 4.39 8.46 -7.03
C LYS A 23 5.40 9.62 -7.05
N ARG A 24 5.00 10.80 -7.51
CA ARG A 24 5.89 11.97 -7.63
C ARG A 24 6.05 12.72 -6.30
N PHE A 25 4.99 12.82 -5.51
CA PHE A 25 4.97 13.59 -4.26
C PHE A 25 5.03 12.74 -3.00
N GLY A 26 4.68 11.44 -3.08
CA GLY A 26 4.84 10.50 -1.99
C GLY A 26 6.30 10.10 -1.85
N ASN A 27 7.00 10.71 -0.89
CA ASN A 27 8.38 10.37 -0.57
C ASN A 27 8.44 9.00 0.15
N ARG A 28 8.31 7.93 -0.64
CA ARG A 28 8.19 6.55 -0.16
C ARG A 28 9.43 6.10 0.61
N GLU A 29 10.61 6.61 0.22
CA GLU A 29 11.88 6.34 0.90
C GLU A 29 11.90 6.93 2.30
N ARG A 30 11.52 8.21 2.45
CA ARG A 30 11.48 8.86 3.76
C ARG A 30 10.46 8.21 4.70
N VAL A 31 9.30 7.83 4.18
CA VAL A 31 8.29 7.09 4.97
C VAL A 31 8.84 5.74 5.44
N GLN A 32 9.59 5.02 4.61
CA GLN A 32 10.25 3.77 5.03
C GLN A 32 11.34 3.99 6.07
N GLN A 33 12.13 5.06 5.96
CA GLN A 33 13.13 5.43 6.99
C GLN A 33 12.45 5.70 8.33
N ILE A 34 11.39 6.51 8.34
CA ILE A 34 10.60 6.81 9.54
C ILE A 34 10.04 5.53 10.17
N GLN A 35 9.51 4.60 9.36
CA GLN A 35 9.02 3.31 9.86
C GLN A 35 10.13 2.46 10.50
N LYS A 36 11.34 2.46 9.92
CA LYS A 36 12.50 1.77 10.50
C LYS A 36 12.94 2.41 11.82
N GLU A 37 13.05 3.74 11.86
CA GLU A 37 13.40 4.48 13.08
C GLU A 37 12.38 4.20 14.19
N MET A 38 11.08 4.23 13.88
CA MET A 38 10.03 3.86 14.83
C MET A 38 10.19 2.43 15.34
N GLN A 39 10.42 1.45 14.46
CA GLN A 39 10.63 0.05 14.85
C GLN A 39 11.86 -0.11 15.75
N GLU A 40 12.93 0.62 15.47
CA GLU A 40 14.14 0.59 16.28
C GLU A 40 13.89 1.16 17.68
N ILE A 41 13.18 2.29 17.80
CA ILE A 41 12.82 2.88 19.09
C ILE A 41 11.91 1.93 19.88
N THR A 42 10.90 1.35 19.23
CA THR A 42 10.00 0.37 19.87
C THR A 42 10.76 -0.88 20.33
N LYS A 43 11.72 -1.36 19.54
CA LYS A 43 12.56 -2.50 19.91
C LYS A 43 13.44 -2.17 21.11
N LYS A 44 14.09 -1.00 21.12
CA LYS A 44 14.89 -0.51 22.26
C LYS A 44 14.06 -0.41 23.54
N GLN A 45 12.82 0.07 23.45
CA GLN A 45 11.89 0.05 24.59
C GLN A 45 11.60 -1.36 25.08
N GLN A 46 11.27 -2.30 24.18
CA GLN A 46 10.99 -3.68 24.55
C GLN A 46 12.20 -4.38 25.19
N ASP A 47 13.39 -4.14 24.66
CA ASP A 47 14.64 -4.71 25.17
C ASP A 47 14.99 -4.09 26.54
N ALA A 48 14.79 -2.78 26.74
CA ALA A 48 14.98 -2.13 28.03
C ALA A 48 14.00 -2.64 29.10
N ILE A 49 12.72 -2.86 28.74
CA ILE A 49 11.71 -3.44 29.63
C ILE A 49 12.09 -4.88 30.02
N LYS A 50 12.59 -5.68 29.06
CA LYS A 50 13.00 -7.07 29.30
C LYS A 50 14.26 -7.17 30.18
N ASN A 51 15.19 -6.25 30.00
CA ASN A 51 16.48 -6.28 30.71
C ASN A 51 16.43 -5.60 32.08
N GLY A 52 15.34 -4.90 32.43
CA GLY A 52 15.12 -4.32 33.76
C GLY A 52 16.14 -3.26 34.19
N ASN A 53 16.93 -2.73 33.26
CA ASN A 53 17.98 -1.76 33.55
C ASN A 53 17.42 -0.33 33.49
N GLU A 54 17.33 0.33 34.64
CA GLU A 54 16.71 1.65 34.82
C GLU A 54 17.33 2.74 33.92
N LYS A 55 18.65 2.68 33.68
CA LYS A 55 19.37 3.59 32.77
C LYS A 55 19.00 3.41 31.30
N ASP A 56 18.72 2.17 30.90
CA ASP A 56 18.29 1.86 29.53
C ASP A 56 16.82 2.23 29.33
N MET A 57 16.01 2.13 30.39
CA MET A 57 14.63 2.62 30.43
C MET A 57 14.53 4.14 30.24
N ASP A 58 15.35 4.92 30.94
CA ASP A 58 15.37 6.39 30.82
C ASP A 58 15.80 6.86 29.42
N ARG A 59 16.80 6.19 28.84
CA ARG A 59 17.23 6.44 27.45
C ARG A 59 16.14 6.08 26.45
N ALA A 60 15.51 4.91 26.61
CA ALA A 60 14.42 4.48 25.74
C ALA A 60 13.19 5.39 25.85
N ASN A 61 12.88 5.93 27.03
CA ASN A 61 11.82 6.92 27.22
C ASN A 61 12.14 8.26 26.55
N SER A 62 13.39 8.72 26.64
CA SER A 62 13.84 9.95 25.97
C SER A 62 13.74 9.83 24.44
N ASP A 63 14.15 8.69 23.89
CA ASP A 63 14.04 8.39 22.45
C ASP A 63 12.58 8.29 21.99
N SER A 64 11.69 7.81 22.87
CA SER A 64 10.25 7.69 22.59
C SER A 64 9.56 9.05 22.44
N GLY A 65 10.13 10.11 23.03
CA GLY A 65 9.69 11.49 22.79
C GLY A 65 9.81 11.94 21.32
N ARG A 66 10.57 11.21 20.49
CA ARG A 66 10.73 11.50 19.05
C ARG A 66 9.66 10.82 18.19
N ILE A 67 8.96 9.81 18.70
CA ILE A 67 7.91 9.08 17.96
C ILE A 67 6.80 10.01 17.45
N PRO A 68 6.24 10.94 18.25
CA PRO A 68 5.20 11.84 17.75
C PRO A 68 5.67 12.74 16.60
N ALA A 69 6.92 13.20 16.63
CA ALA A 69 7.50 14.02 15.57
C ALA A 69 7.67 13.21 14.27
N LEU A 70 8.16 11.98 14.38
CA LEU A 70 8.29 11.04 13.26
C LEU A 70 6.92 10.68 12.65
N LEU A 71 5.92 10.43 13.50
CA LEU A 71 4.54 10.20 13.06
C LEU A 71 3.99 11.42 12.30
N LYS A 72 4.17 12.62 12.84
CA LYS A 72 3.74 13.86 12.18
C LYS A 72 4.43 14.04 10.82
N GLU A 73 5.74 13.80 10.74
CA GLU A 73 6.48 13.87 9.48
C GLU A 73 5.93 12.86 8.45
N SER A 74 5.72 11.61 8.87
CA SER A 74 5.13 10.57 8.03
C SER A 74 3.73 10.93 7.55
N MET A 75 2.89 11.47 8.42
CA MET A 75 1.56 11.94 8.06
C MET A 75 1.64 13.08 7.04
N ILE A 76 2.46 14.10 7.27
CA ILE A 76 2.60 15.23 6.33
C ILE A 76 3.05 14.75 4.95
N LEU A 77 4.00 13.82 4.89
CA LEU A 77 4.47 13.23 3.63
C LEU A 77 3.35 12.49 2.89
N GLN A 78 2.44 11.84 3.62
CA GLN A 78 1.27 11.16 3.06
C GLN A 78 0.12 12.12 2.71
N PHE A 79 -0.04 13.21 3.45
CA PHE A 79 -1.06 14.24 3.20
C PHE A 79 -0.70 15.16 2.04
N LYS A 80 0.59 15.35 1.76
CA LYS A 80 1.04 16.19 0.65
C LYS A 80 0.37 15.85 -0.69
N PRO A 81 0.33 14.58 -1.15
CA PRO A 81 -0.44 14.24 -2.36
C PRO A 81 -1.95 14.38 -2.16
N LEU A 82 -2.47 14.15 -0.95
CA LEU A 82 -3.91 14.30 -0.67
C LEU A 82 -4.40 15.74 -0.84
N ILE A 83 -3.60 16.74 -0.46
CA ILE A 83 -3.94 18.16 -0.62
C ILE A 83 -4.18 18.51 -2.10
N PHE A 84 -3.43 17.89 -3.01
CA PHE A 84 -3.68 18.04 -4.44
C PHE A 84 -4.86 17.21 -4.93
N LEU A 85 -5.09 16.03 -4.36
CA LEU A 85 -6.15 15.13 -4.82
C LEU A 85 -7.55 15.55 -4.36
N LEU A 86 -7.67 16.03 -3.12
CA LEU A 86 -8.94 16.37 -2.49
C LEU A 86 -9.76 17.43 -3.25
N PRO A 87 -9.20 18.55 -3.73
CA PRO A 87 -9.98 19.50 -4.52
C PRO A 87 -10.48 18.89 -5.83
N PHE A 88 -9.65 18.10 -6.52
CA PHE A 88 -10.07 17.40 -7.72
C PHE A 88 -11.20 16.39 -7.41
N LEU A 89 -11.08 15.66 -6.31
CA LEU A 89 -12.08 14.69 -5.87
C LEU A 89 -13.46 15.32 -5.58
N LEU A 90 -13.50 16.60 -5.21
CA LEU A 90 -14.77 17.32 -4.99
C LEU A 90 -15.29 17.97 -6.27
N ILE A 91 -14.40 18.57 -7.07
CA ILE A 91 -14.77 19.31 -8.27
C ILE A 91 -15.24 18.37 -9.39
N LEU A 92 -14.53 17.28 -9.66
CA LEU A 92 -14.85 16.36 -10.76
C LEU A 92 -16.25 15.73 -10.66
N PRO A 93 -16.68 15.15 -9.50
CA PRO A 93 -18.04 14.65 -9.38
C PRO A 93 -19.10 15.75 -9.41
N ALA A 94 -18.80 16.96 -8.93
CA ALA A 94 -19.72 18.11 -9.05
C ALA A 94 -19.92 18.50 -10.51
N ILE A 95 -18.84 18.56 -11.30
CA ILE A 95 -18.89 18.78 -12.74
C ILE A 95 -19.67 17.65 -13.43
N ALA A 96 -19.40 16.38 -13.09
CA ALA A 96 -20.12 15.24 -13.67
C ALA A 96 -21.63 15.30 -13.38
N LYS A 97 -22.03 15.72 -12.18
CA LYS A 97 -23.43 15.97 -11.83
C LYS A 97 -24.04 17.11 -12.64
N TRP A 98 -23.28 18.18 -12.85
CA TRP A 98 -23.76 19.35 -13.60
C TRP A 98 -23.92 19.05 -15.10
N LEU A 99 -23.00 18.29 -15.71
CA LEU A 99 -23.11 17.87 -17.10
C LEU A 99 -24.18 16.79 -17.33
N TYR A 100 -24.40 15.90 -16.36
CA TYR A 100 -25.31 14.76 -16.50
C TYR A 100 -26.26 14.64 -15.30
N PRO A 101 -27.17 15.61 -15.09
CA PRO A 101 -28.06 15.63 -13.93
C PRO A 101 -29.04 14.45 -13.90
N ASP A 102 -29.53 14.03 -15.07
CA ASP A 102 -30.53 12.96 -15.23
C ASP A 102 -29.91 11.56 -15.41
N PHE A 103 -28.58 11.45 -15.31
CA PHE A 103 -27.92 10.15 -15.45
C PHE A 103 -28.19 9.29 -14.22
N ILE A 104 -28.84 8.15 -14.46
CA ILE A 104 -29.08 7.09 -13.48
C ILE A 104 -28.65 5.77 -14.10
N ILE A 105 -27.91 4.96 -13.35
CA ILE A 105 -27.56 3.59 -13.71
C ILE A 105 -28.06 2.63 -12.64
N THR A 106 -28.69 1.55 -13.08
CA THR A 106 -29.17 0.48 -12.21
C THR A 106 -28.28 -0.74 -12.36
N LEU A 107 -27.68 -1.18 -11.26
CA LEU A 107 -26.84 -2.36 -11.20
C LEU A 107 -27.69 -3.62 -10.97
N PRO A 108 -27.26 -4.80 -11.47
CA PRO A 108 -27.96 -6.07 -11.23
C PRO A 108 -27.75 -6.62 -9.80
N PHE A 109 -27.00 -5.91 -8.96
CA PHE A 109 -26.76 -6.23 -7.55
C PHE A 109 -26.81 -4.95 -6.72
N GLN A 110 -27.10 -5.09 -5.43
CA GLN A 110 -27.16 -3.97 -4.49
C GLN A 110 -25.79 -3.76 -3.85
N LEU A 111 -25.38 -2.50 -3.72
CA LEU A 111 -24.16 -2.12 -3.00
C LEU A 111 -24.50 -1.38 -1.72
N PRO A 112 -23.81 -1.69 -0.60
CA PRO A 112 -23.93 -0.91 0.62
C PRO A 112 -23.20 0.43 0.41
N ILE A 113 -23.94 1.54 0.52
CA ILE A 113 -23.35 2.87 0.47
C ILE A 113 -23.22 3.44 1.88
N PHE A 114 -22.01 3.87 2.21
CA PHE A 114 -21.66 4.33 3.55
C PHE A 114 -21.75 5.86 3.73
N ILE A 115 -21.91 6.63 2.65
CA ILE A 115 -21.71 8.09 2.65
C ILE A 115 -23.03 8.88 2.55
N GLN A 116 -24.11 8.28 2.05
CA GLN A 116 -25.41 8.96 1.87
C GLN A 116 -26.46 8.38 2.82
N HIS A 117 -26.95 9.22 3.75
CA HIS A 117 -27.96 8.92 4.79
C HIS A 117 -27.44 8.08 5.98
N PHE A 118 -26.67 8.72 6.88
CA PHE A 118 -26.18 8.11 8.13
C PHE A 118 -27.29 7.56 9.05
N GLU A 119 -28.54 7.99 8.88
CA GLU A 119 -29.68 7.53 9.66
C GLU A 119 -30.17 6.12 9.29
N ARG A 120 -29.83 5.62 8.09
CA ARG A 120 -30.21 4.27 7.62
C ARG A 120 -28.99 3.48 7.20
N PHE A 121 -28.09 3.29 8.16
CA PHE A 121 -26.85 2.57 7.93
C PHE A 121 -27.03 1.07 8.23
N PRO A 122 -26.70 0.14 7.30
CA PRO A 122 -26.23 0.33 5.92
C PRO A 122 -27.36 0.54 4.90
N ASN A 123 -27.18 1.51 3.97
CA ASN A 123 -28.15 1.79 2.91
C ASN A 123 -27.84 0.97 1.65
N TRP A 124 -28.62 -0.07 1.42
CA TRP A 124 -28.52 -0.94 0.25
C TRP A 124 -29.28 -0.35 -0.93
N ARG A 125 -28.60 -0.13 -2.05
CA ARG A 125 -29.24 0.36 -3.28
C ARG A 125 -28.58 -0.17 -4.54
N ALA A 126 -29.40 -0.29 -5.58
CA ALA A 126 -28.98 -0.69 -6.92
C ALA A 126 -28.82 0.51 -7.88
N GLU A 127 -29.37 1.68 -7.53
CA GLU A 127 -29.40 2.85 -8.41
C GLU A 127 -28.34 3.89 -8.04
N PHE A 128 -27.62 4.37 -9.06
CA PHE A 128 -26.53 5.33 -8.91
C PHE A 128 -26.70 6.48 -9.89
N GLY A 129 -26.74 7.71 -9.37
CA GLY A 129 -26.63 8.90 -10.20
C GLY A 129 -25.19 9.15 -10.68
N ALA A 130 -24.97 10.23 -11.43
CA ALA A 130 -23.65 10.59 -11.99
C ALA A 130 -22.52 10.60 -10.94
N VAL A 131 -22.78 11.17 -9.76
CA VAL A 131 -21.81 11.21 -8.65
C VAL A 131 -21.50 9.82 -8.12
N GLY A 132 -22.52 9.01 -7.89
CA GLY A 132 -22.37 7.65 -7.37
C GLY A 132 -21.58 6.77 -8.36
N TRP A 133 -21.90 6.89 -9.65
CA TRP A 133 -21.18 6.18 -10.70
C TRP A 133 -19.71 6.63 -10.82
N PHE A 134 -19.43 7.94 -10.72
CA PHE A 134 -18.07 8.45 -10.69
C PHE A 134 -17.23 7.80 -9.56
N TRP A 135 -17.79 7.72 -8.36
CA TRP A 135 -17.09 7.09 -7.22
C TRP A 135 -16.87 5.60 -7.43
N LEU A 136 -17.84 4.87 -7.97
CA LEU A 136 -17.68 3.45 -8.30
C LEU A 136 -16.60 3.23 -9.36
N ALA A 137 -16.65 4.00 -10.44
CA ALA A 137 -15.66 3.94 -11.52
C ALA A 137 -14.26 4.30 -11.00
N PHE A 138 -14.14 5.33 -10.16
CA PHE A 138 -12.88 5.72 -9.54
C PHE A 138 -12.32 4.63 -8.62
N LEU A 139 -13.13 4.09 -7.69
CA LEU A 139 -12.70 3.06 -6.74
C LEU A 139 -12.26 1.79 -7.47
N PHE A 140 -13.04 1.34 -8.45
CA PHE A 140 -12.71 0.16 -9.24
C PHE A 140 -11.44 0.38 -10.07
N SER A 141 -11.32 1.53 -10.73
CA SER A 141 -10.14 1.89 -11.51
C SER A 141 -8.89 2.01 -10.64
N SER A 142 -9.02 2.59 -9.45
CA SER A 142 -7.94 2.70 -8.47
C SER A 142 -7.46 1.31 -8.02
N LEU A 143 -8.39 0.41 -7.71
CA LEU A 143 -8.06 -0.96 -7.30
C LEU A 143 -7.33 -1.72 -8.42
N LEU A 144 -7.84 -1.65 -9.65
CA LEU A 144 -7.18 -2.24 -10.82
C LEU A 144 -5.80 -1.65 -11.04
N ALA A 145 -5.66 -0.34 -10.98
CA ALA A 145 -4.40 0.33 -11.22
C ALA A 145 -3.36 0.01 -10.13
N GLN A 146 -3.78 -0.13 -8.86
CA GLN A 146 -2.91 -0.64 -7.79
C GLN A 146 -2.48 -2.09 -8.06
N GLY A 147 -3.38 -2.95 -8.52
CA GLY A 147 -3.07 -4.33 -8.93
C GLY A 147 -2.02 -4.38 -10.03
N ILE A 148 -2.19 -3.56 -11.08
CA ILE A 148 -1.24 -3.46 -12.21
C ILE A 148 0.12 -2.95 -11.72
N VAL A 149 0.15 -1.85 -10.96
CA VAL A 149 1.40 -1.29 -10.42
C VAL A 149 2.11 -2.30 -9.51
N GLY A 150 1.37 -3.04 -8.70
CA GLY A 150 1.90 -4.11 -7.85
C GLY A 150 2.55 -5.22 -8.67
N GLN A 151 1.91 -5.67 -9.77
CA GLN A 151 2.49 -6.67 -10.66
C GLN A 151 3.72 -6.14 -11.41
N MET A 152 3.70 -4.89 -11.87
CA MET A 152 4.86 -4.27 -12.52
C MET A 152 6.07 -4.19 -11.58
N GLN A 153 5.87 -3.81 -10.31
CA GLN A 153 6.95 -3.78 -9.32
C GLN A 153 7.57 -5.17 -9.10
N LYS A 154 6.75 -6.23 -9.03
CA LYS A 154 7.23 -7.61 -8.92
C LYS A 154 8.06 -8.03 -10.15
N ARG A 155 7.61 -7.68 -11.35
CA ARG A 155 8.33 -7.99 -12.60
C ARG A 155 9.68 -7.26 -12.68
N THR A 156 9.73 -6.00 -12.29
CA THR A 156 11.00 -5.23 -12.27
C THR A 156 11.97 -5.77 -11.23
N ALA A 157 11.48 -6.17 -10.04
CA ALA A 157 12.32 -6.79 -9.01
C ALA A 157 12.89 -8.14 -9.47
N ASN A 158 12.09 -8.97 -10.17
CA ASN A 158 12.57 -10.23 -10.73
C ASN A 158 13.63 -10.01 -11.82
N LYS A 159 13.42 -9.05 -12.73
CA LYS A 159 14.41 -8.69 -13.76
C LYS A 159 15.71 -8.14 -13.16
N ALA A 160 15.64 -7.39 -12.06
CA ALA A 160 16.83 -6.90 -11.36
C ALA A 160 17.62 -8.04 -10.69
N LYS A 161 16.92 -9.00 -10.08
CA LYS A 161 17.53 -10.22 -9.52
C LYS A 161 18.18 -11.08 -10.61
N GLU A 162 17.52 -11.25 -11.75
CA GLU A 162 18.04 -12.01 -12.89
C GLU A 162 19.29 -11.35 -13.48
N LYS A 163 19.30 -10.02 -13.63
CA LYS A 163 20.51 -9.28 -14.02
C LYS A 163 21.64 -9.38 -12.99
N ALA A 164 21.33 -9.31 -11.70
CA ALA A 164 22.34 -9.45 -10.64
C ALA A 164 22.94 -10.86 -10.58
N ALA A 165 22.13 -11.90 -10.84
CA ALA A 165 22.60 -13.28 -10.95
C ALA A 165 23.44 -13.51 -12.21
N ALA A 166 23.09 -12.87 -13.34
CA ALA A 166 23.85 -12.97 -14.60
C ALA A 166 25.17 -12.18 -14.57
N SER A 167 25.31 -11.17 -13.71
CA SER A 167 26.55 -10.40 -13.53
C SER A 167 27.46 -10.93 -12.42
N ALA A 168 27.09 -12.01 -11.74
CA ALA A 168 27.98 -12.66 -10.78
C ALA A 168 29.14 -13.34 -11.53
N PRO A 169 30.40 -13.00 -11.25
CA PRO A 169 31.53 -13.64 -11.92
C PRO A 169 31.54 -15.13 -11.58
N ALA A 170 31.63 -15.97 -12.60
CA ALA A 170 31.84 -17.40 -12.47
C ALA A 170 33.22 -17.66 -11.86
N SER A 171 33.32 -17.66 -10.53
CA SER A 171 34.50 -18.16 -9.83
C SER A 171 34.36 -19.65 -9.58
N SER A 172 34.91 -20.40 -10.53
CA SER A 172 35.68 -21.65 -10.38
C SER A 172 35.06 -22.80 -9.59
N ASP A 173 34.48 -23.71 -10.36
CA ASP A 173 34.53 -25.15 -10.09
C ASP A 173 35.96 -25.65 -10.38
N SER A 174 36.66 -26.16 -9.35
CA SER A 174 37.93 -26.91 -9.37
C SER A 174 38.16 -27.32 -7.90
N ALA A 175 38.18 -28.56 -7.44
CA ALA A 175 38.42 -29.86 -8.04
C ALA A 175 37.88 -30.98 -7.11
N PRO A 176 37.87 -32.26 -7.54
CA PRO A 176 37.19 -33.38 -6.89
C PRO A 176 38.10 -34.22 -5.99
N GLY A 177 37.48 -34.93 -5.03
CA GLY A 177 38.02 -36.20 -4.51
C GLY A 177 38.40 -36.23 -3.03
N GLN A 178 37.64 -37.00 -2.26
CA GLN A 178 38.08 -37.99 -1.24
C GLN A 178 36.82 -38.36 -0.42
N ALA A 179 36.13 -39.43 -0.79
CA ALA A 179 36.33 -40.81 -0.29
C ALA A 179 35.49 -41.09 0.97
N ALA A 180 34.45 -41.92 0.79
CA ALA A 180 33.81 -42.69 1.86
C ALA A 180 34.84 -43.66 2.49
N PRO A 181 34.65 -44.15 3.73
CA PRO A 181 33.82 -45.34 3.99
C PRO A 181 32.92 -45.20 5.25
N THR A 182 31.64 -45.63 5.22
CA THR A 182 31.06 -46.95 5.58
C THR A 182 30.89 -47.22 7.08
N GLU A 183 29.71 -47.79 7.42
CA GLU A 183 29.37 -48.57 8.62
C GLU A 183 29.31 -47.81 9.97
N THR A 184 28.49 -48.12 10.97
CA THR A 184 27.37 -49.05 11.22
C THR A 184 26.97 -48.67 12.66
N ASP A 185 25.69 -48.45 12.96
CA ASP A 185 24.97 -49.16 14.04
C ASP A 185 23.67 -48.49 14.51
N ALA A 186 22.65 -49.34 14.49
CA ALA A 186 21.52 -49.51 15.39
C ALA A 186 21.22 -48.46 16.50
N GLN A 187 19.96 -48.00 16.44
CA GLN A 187 18.96 -47.81 17.52
C GLN A 187 19.15 -48.64 18.82
N PRO A 188 18.47 -48.36 19.97
CA PRO A 188 17.09 -47.85 20.04
C PRO A 188 16.70 -46.89 21.19
N LYS A 189 15.46 -46.42 21.03
CA LYS A 189 14.55 -45.78 21.99
C LYS A 189 14.59 -46.39 23.42
N GLN A 190 14.54 -45.50 24.41
CA GLN A 190 13.89 -45.69 25.71
C GLN A 190 13.15 -44.38 25.98
N ALA A 191 11.82 -44.36 25.99
CA ALA A 191 10.87 -44.74 27.05
C ALA A 191 10.23 -43.45 27.60
#